data_AF-A0A0U1LJV2-F1
#
_entry.id   AF-A0A0U1LJV2-F1
#
_cell.length_a   1.000
_cell.length_b   1.000
_cell.length_c   1.000
_cell.angle_alpha   90.00
_cell.angle_beta   90.00
_cell.angle_gamma   90.00
#
_symmetry.space_group_name_H-M   'P 1'
#
loop_
_entity.id
_entity.type
_entity.pdbx_description
1 polymer ?
#
loop_
_entity_poly.entity_id
_entity_poly.type
_entity_poly.pdbx_seq_one_letter_code
_entity_poly.pdbx_strand_id
1 'polypeptide(L)'
;MTSTSVNASPMELTSGHDASAAEAETSDYCKHNEEAPQTDAFGDEALAEIKYKVLTWWQGGLLMVAETISLGILSLPAAISQLGLVPGLVIMIGMGILASYNGYVIGQIKWRFPQISSMSDAGEILMGAFGREFFGIIQLLLLIFIMASHILTFTIAFNVITAHATCSIVFGIITTAISLILSVPRTLRNISWLSIVSFISILSAVILTMITVAIKRPDSVVQAVASPDLVTGFGAVTNIVFAYASHNAFFTFIAELSDPREFPKALALLQSVDISLYVVASVVIYYYAGVDVTSPAIGSAGAVAAKIAYGISLPTILIAGVINGHIAAKSIYLRIFAGTDRIHKRDWTAVLSWIGIMLLLWIIAWIIAESIPIFGDLLGLIASLFLSWFTFGLPSAFWFYMNKGLWFTSARKIFLSCVNMSSLVIGCTVCILGLYSSGVVYCIYSQTDAHTIIVMGLAYVYYESSIKEKYYSSIAN
;
A
#
# COMPACT_ATOMS: atom_id res chain seq x y z
N MET A 1 58.69 74.18 -14.88
CA MET A 1 59.21 73.52 -13.66
C MET A 1 59.54 72.08 -14.08
N THR A 2 60.73 71.87 -14.65
CA THR A 2 61.88 71.14 -14.03
C THR A 2 61.57 69.66 -13.76
N SER A 3 62.28 68.63 -14.21
CA SER A 3 63.40 68.38 -15.15
C SER A 3 63.61 66.85 -15.14
N THR A 4 63.89 66.24 -16.31
CA THR A 4 64.79 65.08 -16.62
C THR A 4 65.41 64.27 -15.44
N SER A 5 65.68 62.95 -15.45
CA SER A 5 65.73 61.84 -16.43
C SER A 5 66.48 60.63 -15.80
N VAL A 6 66.51 59.45 -16.48
CA VAL A 6 67.67 58.51 -16.65
C VAL A 6 67.76 57.16 -15.86
N ASN A 7 67.89 56.09 -16.69
CA ASN A 7 68.66 54.82 -16.64
C ASN A 7 68.29 53.54 -15.86
N ALA A 8 68.80 52.44 -16.45
CA ALA A 8 68.45 51.03 -16.35
C ALA A 8 69.52 50.14 -15.67
N SER A 9 69.03 48.97 -15.18
CA SER A 9 69.69 47.64 -15.01
C SER A 9 70.79 47.45 -13.93
N PRO A 10 71.19 46.20 -13.56
CA PRO A 10 70.44 44.97 -13.21
C PRO A 10 70.99 44.27 -11.92
N MET A 11 70.21 43.46 -11.16
CA MET A 11 70.83 42.46 -10.25
C MET A 11 69.88 41.34 -9.75
N GLU A 12 70.25 40.12 -10.17
CA GLU A 12 70.24 38.81 -9.50
C GLU A 12 68.98 38.16 -8.88
N LEU A 13 68.77 36.94 -9.38
CA LEU A 13 68.05 35.80 -8.81
C LEU A 13 68.47 35.51 -7.37
N THR A 14 67.50 35.40 -6.45
CA THR A 14 67.61 34.45 -5.33
C THR A 14 66.29 33.73 -5.10
N SER A 15 66.35 32.43 -5.38
CA SER A 15 65.73 31.31 -4.66
C SER A 15 64.22 31.31 -4.45
N GLY A 16 63.56 30.40 -5.17
CA GLY A 16 62.28 29.86 -4.78
C GLY A 16 62.35 29.21 -3.39
N HIS A 17 61.37 29.53 -2.56
CA HIS A 17 60.89 28.68 -1.47
C HIS A 17 59.47 29.02 -0.99
N ASP A 18 58.85 30.13 -1.42
CA ASP A 18 57.59 30.58 -0.78
C ASP A 18 56.31 30.44 -1.62
N ALA A 19 56.40 29.98 -2.88
CA ALA A 19 55.19 29.72 -3.70
C ALA A 19 54.55 28.35 -3.43
N SER A 20 55.33 27.37 -2.93
CA SER A 20 54.86 26.00 -2.71
C SER A 20 54.04 25.83 -1.43
N ALA A 21 54.18 26.73 -0.45
CA ALA A 21 53.47 26.62 0.83
C ALA A 21 52.04 27.17 0.75
N ALA A 22 51.81 28.23 -0.04
CA ALA A 22 50.49 28.81 -0.22
C ALA A 22 49.57 27.92 -1.09
N GLU A 23 50.12 27.20 -2.08
CA GLU A 23 49.35 26.23 -2.88
C GLU A 23 49.05 24.94 -2.10
N ALA A 24 49.91 24.57 -1.14
CA ALA A 24 49.71 23.39 -0.28
C ALA A 24 48.57 23.59 0.73
N GLU A 25 48.41 24.78 1.33
CA GLU A 25 47.32 25.05 2.26
C GLU A 25 45.95 25.22 1.57
N THR A 26 45.91 25.74 0.33
CA THR A 26 44.67 25.76 -0.46
C THR A 26 44.28 24.39 -1.03
N SER A 27 45.24 23.47 -1.19
CA SER A 27 44.94 22.10 -1.64
C SER A 27 44.35 21.21 -0.54
N ASP A 28 44.56 21.53 0.74
CA ASP A 28 44.13 20.66 1.84
C ASP A 28 42.69 20.98 2.30
N TYR A 29 42.24 22.24 2.14
CA TYR A 29 40.84 22.61 2.39
C TYR A 29 39.86 22.11 1.31
N CYS A 30 40.34 21.75 0.12
CA CYS A 30 39.50 21.20 -0.96
C CYS A 30 39.45 19.67 -1.00
N LYS A 31 40.18 18.94 -0.12
CA LYS A 31 40.25 17.47 -0.12
C LYS A 31 39.33 16.76 0.88
N HIS A 32 38.39 17.48 1.50
CA HIS A 32 37.43 16.88 2.44
C HIS A 32 35.94 17.04 2.06
N ASN A 33 35.64 17.40 0.81
CA ASN A 33 34.28 17.41 0.26
C ASN A 33 34.21 16.80 -1.15
N GLU A 34 35.02 15.79 -1.46
CA GLU A 34 34.57 14.80 -2.43
C GLU A 34 33.55 13.92 -1.69
N GLU A 35 32.28 14.35 -1.68
CA GLU A 35 31.18 13.41 -1.44
C GLU A 35 31.44 12.22 -2.35
N ALA A 36 31.71 11.05 -1.75
CA ALA A 36 31.77 9.79 -2.48
C ALA A 36 30.58 9.77 -3.46
N PRO A 37 30.79 9.42 -4.75
CA PRO A 37 29.74 9.53 -5.75
C PRO A 37 28.49 8.89 -5.17
N GLN A 38 27.43 9.68 -4.97
CA GLN A 38 26.20 9.20 -4.33
C GLN A 38 25.72 8.00 -5.12
N THR A 39 26.05 6.81 -4.63
CA THR A 39 25.73 5.56 -5.29
C THR A 39 24.24 5.39 -5.14
N ASP A 40 23.54 5.61 -6.25
CA ASP A 40 22.13 5.28 -6.34
C ASP A 40 21.93 3.79 -6.00
N ALA A 41 20.73 3.44 -5.54
CA ALA A 41 20.43 2.14 -4.93
C ALA A 41 20.85 0.91 -5.75
N PHE A 42 20.95 1.04 -7.08
CA PHE A 42 21.36 -0.03 -7.99
C PHE A 42 22.75 0.16 -8.59
N GLY A 43 23.46 1.25 -8.29
CA GLY A 43 24.77 1.57 -8.87
C GLY A 43 24.71 1.93 -10.35
N ASP A 44 25.86 1.81 -11.04
CA ASP A 44 25.95 1.97 -12.49
C ASP A 44 25.58 0.66 -13.21
N GLU A 45 24.46 0.67 -13.92
CA GLU A 45 23.93 -0.47 -14.69
C GLU A 45 24.33 -0.44 -16.18
N ALA A 46 25.22 0.47 -16.61
CA ALA A 46 25.58 0.59 -18.02
C ALA A 46 26.10 -0.73 -18.63
N LEU A 47 26.79 -1.54 -17.82
CA LEU A 47 27.36 -2.84 -18.19
C LEU A 47 26.68 -4.04 -17.50
N ALA A 48 25.57 -3.84 -16.79
CA ALA A 48 24.88 -4.91 -16.08
C ALA A 48 24.04 -5.77 -17.04
N GLU A 49 24.06 -7.10 -16.84
CA GLU A 49 23.26 -8.07 -17.61
C GLU A 49 21.75 -7.88 -17.41
N ILE A 50 21.35 -7.39 -16.22
CA ILE A 50 19.97 -7.05 -15.87
C ILE A 50 19.94 -5.58 -15.47
N LYS A 51 19.13 -4.79 -16.18
CA LYS A 51 18.86 -3.38 -15.87
C LYS A 51 17.57 -3.30 -15.05
N TYR A 52 17.62 -2.64 -13.90
CA TYR A 52 16.45 -2.45 -13.03
C TYR A 52 15.78 -1.09 -13.28
N LYS A 53 16.50 -0.08 -13.81
CA LYS A 53 15.95 1.25 -14.17
C LYS A 53 15.32 1.30 -15.56
N VAL A 54 14.23 0.57 -15.74
CA VAL A 54 13.62 0.38 -17.07
C VAL A 54 12.29 1.12 -17.26
N LEU A 55 11.70 1.66 -16.18
CA LEU A 55 10.38 2.27 -16.24
C LEU A 55 10.46 3.75 -16.67
N THR A 56 9.68 4.10 -17.69
CA THR A 56 9.37 5.51 -17.97
C THR A 56 8.30 6.02 -17.00
N TRP A 57 8.20 7.34 -16.80
CA TRP A 57 7.28 7.92 -15.81
C TRP A 57 5.82 7.49 -15.98
N TRP A 58 5.33 7.31 -17.21
CA TRP A 58 3.94 6.92 -17.47
C TRP A 58 3.72 5.43 -17.21
N GLN A 59 4.72 4.58 -17.49
CA GLN A 59 4.68 3.15 -17.15
C GLN A 59 4.71 2.95 -15.64
N GLY A 60 5.59 3.67 -14.94
CA GLY A 60 5.65 3.68 -13.48
C GLY A 60 4.36 4.21 -12.88
N GLY A 61 3.80 5.29 -13.42
CA GLY A 61 2.50 5.83 -12.98
C GLY A 61 1.36 4.83 -13.18
N LEU A 62 1.25 4.16 -14.33
CA LEU A 62 0.24 3.10 -14.54
C LEU A 62 0.43 1.88 -13.64
N LEU A 63 1.69 1.52 -13.35
CA LEU A 63 2.01 0.47 -12.38
C LEU A 63 1.51 0.86 -10.98
N MET A 64 1.78 2.10 -10.55
CA MET A 64 1.29 2.63 -9.27
C MET A 64 -0.24 2.67 -9.21
N VAL A 65 -0.90 3.03 -10.31
CA VAL A 65 -2.37 3.05 -10.44
C VAL A 65 -2.94 1.64 -10.27
N ALA A 66 -2.35 0.65 -10.95
CA ALA A 66 -2.77 -0.74 -10.86
C ALA A 66 -2.65 -1.28 -9.42
N GLU A 67 -1.60 -0.88 -8.71
CA GLU A 67 -1.38 -1.25 -7.31
C GLU A 67 -2.43 -0.62 -6.39
N THR A 68 -2.71 0.68 -6.56
CA THR A 68 -3.53 1.46 -5.62
C THR A 68 -5.04 1.19 -5.79
N ILE A 69 -5.54 1.08 -7.03
CA ILE A 69 -6.97 0.89 -7.30
C ILE A 69 -7.47 -0.48 -6.84
N SER A 70 -6.63 -1.51 -6.94
CA SER A 70 -6.94 -2.94 -6.85
C SER A 70 -8.13 -3.28 -5.94
N LEU A 71 -7.96 -3.19 -4.61
CA LEU A 71 -9.04 -3.45 -3.64
C LEU A 71 -9.68 -2.17 -3.09
N GLY A 72 -8.94 -1.07 -3.05
CA GLY A 72 -9.37 0.17 -2.40
C GLY A 72 -10.71 0.67 -2.92
N ILE A 73 -10.85 0.75 -4.24
CA ILE A 73 -12.06 1.26 -4.91
C ILE A 73 -13.33 0.50 -4.54
N LEU A 74 -13.22 -0.78 -4.18
CA LEU A 74 -14.36 -1.64 -3.93
C LEU A 74 -15.00 -1.37 -2.56
N SER A 75 -14.31 -0.70 -1.64
CA SER A 75 -14.84 -0.36 -0.32
C SER A 75 -15.46 1.05 -0.27
N LEU A 76 -15.09 1.93 -1.20
CA LEU A 76 -15.41 3.35 -1.15
C LEU A 76 -16.91 3.68 -1.26
N PRO A 77 -17.71 3.01 -2.12
CA PRO A 77 -19.14 3.27 -2.16
C PRO A 77 -19.83 3.01 -0.82
N ALA A 78 -19.41 1.95 -0.11
CA ALA A 78 -19.93 1.64 1.23
C ALA A 78 -19.42 2.63 2.29
N ALA A 79 -18.19 3.11 2.18
CA ALA A 79 -17.69 4.18 3.05
C ALA A 79 -18.51 5.48 2.87
N ILE A 80 -18.89 5.83 1.64
CA ILE A 80 -19.78 6.97 1.38
C ILE A 80 -21.18 6.71 1.95
N SER A 81 -21.73 5.49 1.84
CA SER A 81 -23.07 5.22 2.38
C SER A 81 -23.14 5.37 3.90
N GLN A 82 -22.03 5.08 4.60
CA GLN A 82 -21.89 5.23 6.05
C GLN A 82 -21.72 6.69 6.51
N LEU A 83 -20.95 7.49 5.76
CA LEU A 83 -20.71 8.91 6.10
C LEU A 83 -21.82 9.84 5.59
N GLY A 84 -22.48 9.45 4.49
CA GLY A 84 -23.31 10.32 3.66
C GLY A 84 -22.50 10.95 2.53
N LEU A 85 -23.20 11.33 1.46
CA LEU A 85 -22.59 11.79 0.20
C LEU A 85 -21.62 12.96 0.39
N VAL A 86 -22.05 14.02 1.10
CA VAL A 86 -21.28 15.25 1.25
C VAL A 86 -20.03 15.06 2.11
N PRO A 87 -20.11 14.63 3.39
CA PRO A 87 -18.92 14.42 4.21
C PRO A 87 -18.01 13.32 3.65
N GLY A 88 -18.57 12.25 3.08
CA GLY A 88 -17.81 11.19 2.43
C GLY A 88 -16.94 11.70 1.30
N LEU A 89 -17.49 12.53 0.39
CA LEU A 89 -16.73 13.13 -0.71
C LEU A 89 -15.69 14.15 -0.23
N VAL A 90 -16.02 14.98 0.76
CA VAL A 90 -15.07 15.95 1.33
C VAL A 90 -13.86 15.23 1.93
N ILE A 91 -14.09 14.17 2.70
CA ILE A 91 -13.01 13.38 3.30
C ILE A 91 -12.23 12.64 2.21
N MET A 92 -12.90 12.01 1.25
CA MET A 92 -12.25 11.29 0.16
C MET A 92 -11.32 12.18 -0.68
N ILE A 93 -11.82 13.31 -1.16
CA ILE A 93 -11.02 14.26 -1.95
C ILE A 93 -9.91 14.88 -1.08
N GLY A 94 -10.22 15.25 0.17
CA GLY A 94 -9.25 15.82 1.09
C GLY A 94 -8.09 14.87 1.40
N MET A 95 -8.38 13.61 1.68
CA MET A 95 -7.38 12.56 1.90
C MET A 95 -6.56 12.29 0.63
N GLY A 96 -7.18 12.28 -0.55
CA GLY A 96 -6.46 12.13 -1.83
C GLY A 96 -5.48 13.28 -2.10
N ILE A 97 -5.88 14.53 -1.85
CA ILE A 97 -4.99 15.70 -1.98
C ILE A 97 -3.83 15.60 -0.98
N LEU A 98 -4.12 15.23 0.27
CA LEU A 98 -3.09 15.10 1.29
C LEU A 98 -2.13 13.94 1.00
N ALA A 99 -2.65 12.80 0.53
CA ALA A 99 -1.87 11.65 0.08
C ALA A 99 -0.97 12.02 -1.10
N SER A 100 -1.46 12.84 -2.03
CA SER A 100 -0.66 13.39 -3.14
C SER A 100 0.51 14.23 -2.63
N TYR A 101 0.25 15.13 -1.67
CA TYR A 101 1.29 15.94 -1.04
C TYR A 101 2.33 15.07 -0.33
N ASN A 102 1.90 14.11 0.47
CA ASN A 102 2.80 13.21 1.19
C ASN A 102 3.62 12.32 0.26
N GLY A 103 3.03 11.88 -0.85
CA GLY A 103 3.75 11.18 -1.92
C GLY A 103 4.87 12.05 -2.50
N TYR A 104 4.60 13.34 -2.71
CA TYR A 104 5.63 14.28 -3.17
C TYR A 104 6.76 14.46 -2.15
N VAL A 105 6.45 14.48 -0.84
CA VAL A 105 7.47 14.52 0.22
C VAL A 105 8.37 13.27 0.20
N ILE A 106 7.81 12.08 -0.07
CA ILE A 106 8.61 10.86 -0.28
C ILE A 106 9.58 11.03 -1.45
N GLY A 107 9.10 11.62 -2.57
CA GLY A 107 9.97 11.96 -3.71
C GLY A 107 11.11 12.89 -3.32
N GLN A 108 10.83 13.91 -2.50
CA GLN A 108 11.84 14.88 -2.05
C GLN A 108 12.94 14.24 -1.21
N ILE A 109 12.59 13.36 -0.26
CA ILE A 109 13.62 12.68 0.56
C ILE A 109 14.43 11.70 -0.27
N LYS A 110 13.82 11.01 -1.24
CA LYS A 110 14.54 10.15 -2.20
C LYS A 110 15.54 10.94 -3.05
N TRP A 111 15.19 12.14 -3.51
CA TRP A 111 16.15 12.98 -4.24
C TRP A 111 17.29 13.49 -3.35
N ARG A 112 17.03 13.72 -2.06
CA ARG A 112 18.07 14.13 -1.10
C ARG A 112 19.00 12.98 -0.72
N PHE A 113 18.46 11.77 -0.65
CA PHE A 113 19.16 10.54 -0.29
C PHE A 113 18.91 9.46 -1.36
N PRO A 114 19.62 9.50 -2.50
CA PRO A 114 19.41 8.58 -3.63
C PRO A 114 19.60 7.10 -3.26
N GLN A 115 20.34 6.78 -2.20
CA GLN A 115 20.56 5.42 -1.72
C GLN A 115 19.28 4.71 -1.20
N ILE A 116 18.21 5.45 -0.88
CA ILE A 116 16.98 4.88 -0.34
C ILE A 116 16.25 4.08 -1.42
N SER A 117 16.14 2.76 -1.30
CA SER A 117 15.43 1.90 -2.27
C SER A 117 14.11 1.34 -1.73
N SER A 118 13.96 1.40 -0.41
CA SER A 118 12.86 0.81 0.33
C SER A 118 12.51 1.66 1.54
N MET A 119 11.34 1.41 2.13
CA MET A 119 10.92 2.09 3.35
C MET A 119 11.82 1.75 4.55
N SER A 120 12.40 0.55 4.53
CA SER A 120 13.45 0.12 5.47
C SER A 120 14.67 1.06 5.41
N ASP A 121 15.17 1.39 4.21
CA ASP A 121 16.32 2.28 4.06
C ASP A 121 15.99 3.72 4.51
N ALA A 122 14.77 4.18 4.21
CA ALA A 122 14.30 5.48 4.70
C ALA A 122 14.21 5.50 6.24
N GLY A 123 13.82 4.38 6.83
CA GLY A 123 13.88 4.11 8.26
C GLY A 123 15.28 4.24 8.85
N GLU A 124 16.28 3.72 8.15
CA GLU A 124 17.68 3.81 8.53
C GLU A 124 18.17 5.26 8.57
N ILE A 125 17.78 6.07 7.58
CA ILE A 125 18.11 7.51 7.57
C ILE A 125 17.46 8.25 8.75
N LEU A 126 16.25 7.84 9.15
CA LEU A 126 15.49 8.50 10.21
C LEU A 126 15.98 8.12 11.63
N MET A 127 16.26 6.84 11.87
CA MET A 127 16.51 6.28 13.22
C MET A 127 17.71 5.31 13.29
N GLY A 128 18.57 5.27 12.27
CA GLY A 128 19.71 4.34 12.21
C GLY A 128 19.27 2.87 12.07
N ALA A 129 20.15 1.95 12.48
CA ALA A 129 19.94 0.50 12.33
C ALA A 129 18.61 0.00 12.92
N PHE A 130 18.16 0.60 14.05
CA PHE A 130 16.85 0.27 14.63
C PHE A 130 15.70 0.60 13.66
N GLY A 131 15.73 1.78 13.04
CA GLY A 131 14.70 2.19 12.08
C GLY A 131 14.63 1.26 10.88
N ARG A 132 15.79 0.83 10.36
CA ARG A 132 15.89 -0.15 9.27
C ARG A 132 15.10 -1.41 9.57
N GLU A 133 15.35 -2.01 10.73
CA GLU A 133 14.68 -3.26 11.11
C GLU A 133 13.21 -3.04 11.42
N PHE A 134 12.87 -1.98 12.16
CA PHE A 134 11.49 -1.69 12.54
C PHE A 134 10.59 -1.46 11.31
N PHE A 135 10.97 -0.56 10.40
CA PHE A 135 10.16 -0.28 9.21
C PHE A 135 10.17 -1.42 8.20
N GLY A 136 11.27 -2.19 8.13
CA GLY A 136 11.31 -3.41 7.32
C GLY A 136 10.32 -4.48 7.81
N ILE A 137 10.26 -4.73 9.12
CA ILE A 137 9.30 -5.68 9.71
C ILE A 137 7.86 -5.20 9.53
N ILE A 138 7.59 -3.92 9.78
CA ILE A 138 6.24 -3.36 9.61
C ILE A 138 5.79 -3.40 8.16
N GLN A 139 6.68 -3.09 7.20
CA GLN A 139 6.37 -3.21 5.77
C GLN A 139 6.09 -4.67 5.39
N LEU A 140 6.85 -5.63 5.91
CA LEU A 140 6.61 -7.05 5.67
C LEU A 140 5.24 -7.50 6.22
N LEU A 141 4.89 -7.07 7.43
CA LEU A 141 3.57 -7.34 8.02
C LEU A 141 2.46 -6.75 7.16
N LEU A 142 2.59 -5.49 6.73
CA LEU A 142 1.64 -4.86 5.83
C LEU A 142 1.41 -5.70 4.56
N LEU A 143 2.48 -6.17 3.91
CA LEU A 143 2.38 -6.99 2.70
C LEU A 143 1.62 -8.31 2.96
N ILE A 144 1.86 -8.96 4.09
CA ILE A 144 1.14 -10.19 4.49
C ILE A 144 -0.36 -9.91 4.66
N PHE A 145 -0.72 -8.78 5.28
CA PHE A 145 -2.11 -8.37 5.41
C PHE A 145 -2.76 -8.03 4.06
N ILE A 146 -2.02 -7.41 3.13
CA ILE A 146 -2.50 -7.19 1.76
C ILE A 146 -2.73 -8.54 1.05
N MET A 147 -1.82 -9.51 1.18
CA MET A 147 -2.04 -10.87 0.68
C MET A 147 -3.33 -11.47 1.24
N ALA A 148 -3.57 -11.32 2.54
CA ALA A 148 -4.79 -11.79 3.20
C ALA A 148 -6.05 -11.14 2.61
N SER A 149 -6.01 -9.83 2.34
CA SER A 149 -7.14 -9.12 1.73
C SER A 149 -7.48 -9.63 0.33
N HIS A 150 -6.49 -10.08 -0.45
CA HIS A 150 -6.74 -10.72 -1.74
C HIS A 150 -7.33 -12.13 -1.62
N ILE A 151 -6.90 -12.92 -0.64
CA ILE A 151 -7.52 -14.21 -0.33
C ILE A 151 -9.00 -14.00 0.03
N LEU A 152 -9.28 -13.07 0.95
CA LEU A 152 -10.63 -12.76 1.36
C LEU A 152 -11.50 -12.31 0.18
N THR A 153 -10.98 -11.41 -0.66
CA THR A 153 -11.74 -10.89 -1.81
C THR A 153 -12.06 -11.99 -2.82
N PHE A 154 -11.12 -12.91 -3.07
CA PHE A 154 -11.39 -14.08 -3.92
C PHE A 154 -12.45 -14.99 -3.30
N THR A 155 -12.37 -15.27 -2.00
CA THR A 155 -13.38 -16.06 -1.29
C THR A 155 -14.77 -15.45 -1.44
N ILE A 156 -14.89 -14.12 -1.28
CA ILE A 156 -16.15 -13.39 -1.52
C ILE A 156 -16.61 -13.53 -2.97
N ALA A 157 -15.70 -13.33 -3.93
CA ALA A 157 -16.00 -13.45 -5.36
C ALA A 157 -16.53 -14.86 -5.71
N PHE A 158 -15.87 -15.91 -5.23
CA PHE A 158 -16.27 -17.30 -5.49
C PHE A 158 -17.57 -17.70 -4.79
N ASN A 159 -17.79 -17.21 -3.57
CA ASN A 159 -19.08 -17.36 -2.89
C ASN A 159 -20.23 -16.79 -3.76
N VAL A 160 -20.04 -15.60 -4.34
CA VAL A 160 -21.05 -15.00 -5.21
C VAL A 160 -21.21 -15.76 -6.53
N ILE A 161 -20.10 -16.08 -7.22
CA ILE A 161 -20.10 -16.79 -8.51
C ILE A 161 -20.82 -18.15 -8.38
N THR A 162 -20.44 -18.92 -7.37
CA THR A 162 -20.93 -20.29 -7.16
C THR A 162 -22.26 -20.36 -6.41
N ALA A 163 -22.79 -19.23 -5.94
CA ALA A 163 -23.93 -19.16 -5.03
C ALA A 163 -23.72 -20.03 -3.77
N HIS A 164 -22.56 -19.86 -3.12
CA HIS A 164 -22.17 -20.57 -1.91
C HIS A 164 -22.19 -22.10 -2.07
N ALA A 165 -21.60 -22.63 -3.14
CA ALA A 165 -21.60 -24.06 -3.42
C ALA A 165 -20.85 -24.92 -2.37
N THR A 166 -19.95 -24.32 -1.61
CA THR A 166 -19.24 -24.95 -0.49
C THR A 166 -18.89 -23.91 0.57
N CYS A 167 -18.28 -24.33 1.67
CA CYS A 167 -17.86 -23.45 2.76
C CYS A 167 -16.81 -22.44 2.27
N SER A 168 -16.91 -21.18 2.71
CA SER A 168 -15.98 -20.10 2.36
C SER A 168 -14.52 -20.47 2.58
N ILE A 169 -14.22 -21.21 3.65
CA ILE A 169 -12.86 -21.69 3.98
C ILE A 169 -12.23 -22.51 2.85
N VAL A 170 -13.04 -23.29 2.11
CA VAL A 170 -12.56 -24.08 0.97
C VAL A 170 -12.11 -23.18 -0.16
N PHE A 171 -12.85 -22.09 -0.44
CA PHE A 171 -12.42 -21.09 -1.41
C PHE A 171 -11.16 -20.34 -0.95
N GLY A 172 -11.01 -20.08 0.35
CA GLY A 172 -9.77 -19.54 0.92
C GLY A 172 -8.55 -20.43 0.66
N ILE A 173 -8.69 -21.75 0.88
CA ILE A 173 -7.64 -22.74 0.59
C ILE A 173 -7.32 -22.79 -0.91
N ILE A 174 -8.34 -22.79 -1.78
CA ILE A 174 -8.15 -22.79 -3.24
C ILE A 174 -7.37 -21.55 -3.69
N THR A 175 -7.74 -20.38 -3.17
CA THR A 175 -7.04 -19.12 -3.50
C THR A 175 -5.58 -19.16 -3.07
N THR A 176 -5.34 -19.65 -1.85
CA THR A 176 -4.00 -19.81 -1.29
C THR A 176 -3.16 -20.74 -2.17
N ALA A 177 -3.72 -21.87 -2.61
CA ALA A 177 -3.03 -22.81 -3.49
C ALA A 177 -2.72 -22.20 -4.87
N ILE A 178 -3.68 -21.53 -5.51
CA ILE A 178 -3.48 -20.86 -6.79
C ILE A 178 -2.40 -19.79 -6.66
N SER A 179 -2.50 -18.93 -5.65
CA SER A 179 -1.58 -17.81 -5.46
C SER A 179 -0.17 -18.28 -5.10
N LEU A 180 -0.05 -19.37 -4.33
CA LEU A 180 1.22 -20.03 -4.06
C LEU A 180 1.88 -20.52 -5.36
N ILE A 181 1.13 -21.24 -6.21
CA ILE A 181 1.63 -21.75 -7.50
C ILE A 181 2.11 -20.60 -8.40
N LEU A 182 1.30 -19.54 -8.50
CA LEU A 182 1.65 -18.35 -9.28
C LEU A 182 2.85 -17.58 -8.72
N SER A 183 3.14 -17.74 -7.42
CA SER A 183 4.28 -17.11 -6.75
C SER A 183 5.58 -17.91 -6.84
N VAL A 184 5.55 -19.17 -7.30
CA VAL A 184 6.76 -20.02 -7.41
C VAL A 184 7.86 -19.42 -8.29
N PRO A 185 7.56 -18.83 -9.48
CA PRO A 185 8.60 -18.19 -10.29
C PRO A 185 9.28 -17.06 -9.50
N ARG A 186 10.60 -17.19 -9.24
CA ARG A 186 11.38 -16.19 -8.49
C ARG A 186 11.57 -14.84 -9.19
N THR A 187 11.15 -14.75 -10.44
CA THR A 187 11.24 -13.53 -11.23
C THR A 187 9.86 -13.22 -11.78
N LEU A 188 9.32 -12.06 -11.44
CA LEU A 188 8.17 -11.50 -12.13
C LEU A 188 8.66 -10.84 -13.44
N ARG A 189 9.09 -11.66 -14.41
CA ARG A 189 9.43 -11.13 -15.74
C ARG A 189 8.12 -10.58 -16.32
N ASN A 190 8.13 -9.32 -16.76
CA ASN A 190 6.96 -8.58 -17.26
C ASN A 190 5.94 -8.12 -16.20
N ILE A 191 6.37 -7.71 -14.98
CA ILE A 191 5.47 -7.07 -13.98
C ILE A 191 4.58 -6.01 -14.64
N SER A 192 5.15 -5.14 -15.46
CA SER A 192 4.41 -4.06 -16.13
C SER A 192 3.23 -4.57 -16.98
N TRP A 193 3.36 -5.73 -17.64
CA TRP A 193 2.27 -6.32 -18.41
C TRP A 193 1.18 -6.91 -17.50
N LEU A 194 1.58 -7.63 -16.44
CA LEU A 194 0.65 -8.16 -15.44
C LEU A 194 -0.16 -7.03 -14.77
N SER A 195 0.49 -5.90 -14.47
CA SER A 195 -0.16 -4.72 -13.91
C SER A 195 -1.15 -4.06 -14.86
N ILE A 196 -0.87 -4.03 -16.18
CA ILE A 196 -1.84 -3.55 -17.18
C ILE A 196 -3.07 -4.45 -17.23
N VAL A 197 -2.87 -5.78 -17.24
CA VAL A 197 -3.99 -6.75 -17.22
C VAL A 197 -4.81 -6.60 -15.94
N SER A 198 -4.14 -6.45 -14.80
CA SER A 198 -4.77 -6.20 -13.50
C SER A 198 -5.60 -4.90 -13.52
N PHE A 199 -5.05 -3.81 -14.04
CA PHE A 199 -5.76 -2.53 -14.13
C PHE A 199 -7.00 -2.60 -15.04
N ILE A 200 -6.87 -3.18 -16.24
CA ILE A 200 -8.00 -3.33 -17.17
C ILE A 200 -9.11 -4.19 -16.56
N SER A 201 -8.73 -5.27 -15.85
CA SER A 201 -9.63 -6.19 -15.18
C SER A 201 -10.49 -5.47 -14.12
N ILE A 202 -9.87 -4.75 -13.18
CA ILE A 202 -10.62 -4.04 -12.12
C ILE A 202 -11.44 -2.88 -12.69
N LEU A 203 -10.88 -2.11 -13.62
CA LEU A 203 -11.58 -0.99 -14.24
C LEU A 203 -12.85 -1.46 -14.97
N SER A 204 -12.75 -2.57 -15.71
CA SER A 204 -13.90 -3.17 -16.41
C SER A 204 -14.97 -3.66 -15.43
N ALA A 205 -14.57 -4.30 -14.32
CA ALA A 205 -15.51 -4.76 -13.29
C ALA A 205 -16.24 -3.60 -12.61
N VAL A 206 -15.54 -2.50 -12.32
CA VAL A 206 -16.12 -1.30 -11.70
C VAL A 206 -17.07 -0.58 -12.67
N ILE A 207 -16.69 -0.41 -13.94
CA ILE A 207 -17.56 0.17 -14.96
C ILE A 207 -18.83 -0.67 -15.16
N LEU A 208 -18.69 -2.00 -15.26
CA LEU A 208 -19.84 -2.89 -15.34
C LEU A 208 -20.76 -2.74 -14.11
N THR A 209 -20.19 -2.69 -12.92
CA THR A 209 -20.94 -2.46 -11.67
C THR A 209 -21.71 -1.14 -11.73
N MET A 210 -21.08 -0.03 -12.09
CA MET A 210 -21.75 1.27 -12.24
C MET A 210 -22.92 1.22 -13.21
N ILE A 211 -22.72 0.65 -14.41
CA ILE A 211 -23.77 0.56 -15.44
C ILE A 211 -24.94 -0.28 -14.94
N THR A 212 -24.67 -1.43 -14.32
CA THR A 212 -25.71 -2.37 -13.89
C THR A 212 -26.56 -1.83 -12.76
N VAL A 213 -25.96 -1.17 -11.75
CA VAL A 213 -26.70 -0.52 -10.68
C VAL A 213 -27.54 0.64 -11.22
N ALA A 214 -26.98 1.44 -12.14
CA ALA A 214 -27.69 2.54 -12.78
C ALA A 214 -28.89 2.12 -13.66
N ILE A 215 -28.85 0.91 -14.24
CA ILE A 215 -29.98 0.33 -14.99
C ILE A 215 -31.01 -0.27 -14.03
N LYS A 216 -30.56 -0.99 -12.99
CA LYS A 216 -31.45 -1.64 -12.03
C LYS A 216 -32.32 -0.62 -11.28
N ARG A 217 -31.77 0.55 -10.97
CA ARG A 217 -32.43 1.65 -10.23
C ARG A 217 -33.29 1.14 -9.06
N PRO A 218 -32.71 0.41 -8.09
CA PRO A 218 -33.46 0.07 -6.89
C PRO A 218 -33.98 1.36 -6.24
N ASP A 219 -35.22 1.34 -5.71
CA ASP A 219 -35.80 2.46 -4.96
C ASP A 219 -34.99 2.68 -3.69
N SER A 220 -33.93 3.49 -3.82
CA SER A 220 -32.85 3.57 -2.84
C SER A 220 -32.77 4.97 -2.26
N VAL A 221 -32.56 5.04 -0.95
CA VAL A 221 -32.47 6.30 -0.22
C VAL A 221 -31.03 6.76 -0.23
N VAL A 222 -30.80 7.92 -0.84
CA VAL A 222 -29.50 8.61 -0.81
C VAL A 222 -29.52 9.65 0.31
N GLN A 223 -28.56 9.55 1.22
CA GLN A 223 -28.40 10.52 2.31
C GLN A 223 -27.28 11.51 1.95
N ALA A 224 -27.63 12.79 1.92
CA ALA A 224 -26.63 13.84 1.71
C ALA A 224 -25.63 13.89 2.87
N VAL A 225 -26.12 13.74 4.09
CA VAL A 225 -25.34 13.66 5.33
C VAL A 225 -25.92 12.53 6.17
N ALA A 226 -25.09 11.57 6.55
CA ALA A 226 -25.48 10.53 7.50
C ALA A 226 -25.03 10.94 8.92
N SER A 227 -25.51 10.21 9.93
CA SER A 227 -25.11 10.41 11.33
C SER A 227 -24.56 9.10 11.91
N PRO A 228 -23.39 8.64 11.44
CA PRO A 228 -22.78 7.42 11.94
C PRO A 228 -22.29 7.61 13.38
N ASP A 229 -22.25 6.52 14.14
CA ASP A 229 -21.52 6.48 15.41
C ASP A 229 -20.00 6.51 15.15
N LEU A 230 -19.22 6.62 16.24
CA LEU A 230 -17.76 6.74 16.12
C LEU A 230 -17.13 5.55 15.39
N VAL A 231 -17.61 4.33 15.67
CA VAL A 231 -17.09 3.08 15.09
C VAL A 231 -17.37 3.04 13.58
N THR A 232 -18.63 3.21 13.18
CA THR A 232 -19.01 3.19 11.76
C THR A 232 -18.33 4.33 10.99
N GLY A 233 -18.28 5.53 11.57
CA GLY A 233 -17.65 6.69 10.96
C GLY A 233 -16.15 6.48 10.73
N PHE A 234 -15.41 6.01 11.74
CA PHE A 234 -13.97 5.74 11.56
C PHE A 234 -13.69 4.52 10.70
N GLY A 235 -14.55 3.50 10.70
CA GLY A 235 -14.48 2.38 9.75
C GLY A 235 -14.59 2.85 8.29
N ALA A 236 -15.48 3.79 8.00
CA ALA A 236 -15.56 4.40 6.67
C ALA A 236 -14.30 5.21 6.32
N VAL A 237 -13.80 6.03 7.27
CA VAL A 237 -12.60 6.85 7.06
C VAL A 237 -11.35 5.98 6.84
N THR A 238 -11.18 4.88 7.58
CA THR A 238 -10.04 3.98 7.38
C THR A 238 -10.10 3.27 6.03
N ASN A 239 -11.29 2.90 5.55
CA ASN A 239 -11.46 2.38 4.19
C ASN A 239 -11.10 3.40 3.10
N ILE A 240 -11.45 4.68 3.31
CA ILE A 240 -10.99 5.77 2.43
C ILE A 240 -9.47 5.91 2.46
N VAL A 241 -8.86 5.85 3.65
CA VAL A 241 -7.40 5.88 3.81
C VAL A 241 -6.73 4.70 3.10
N PHE A 242 -7.28 3.49 3.23
CA PHE A 242 -6.80 2.32 2.53
C PHE A 242 -6.72 2.56 1.02
N ALA A 243 -7.76 3.15 0.43
CA ALA A 243 -7.83 3.34 -1.01
C ALA A 243 -6.78 4.30 -1.60
N TYR A 244 -6.27 5.25 -0.82
CA TYR A 244 -5.24 6.19 -1.27
C TYR A 244 -3.81 5.79 -0.88
N ALA A 245 -3.65 4.63 -0.25
CA ALA A 245 -2.39 4.26 0.35
C ALA A 245 -1.60 3.27 -0.50
N SER A 246 -0.50 3.75 -1.07
CA SER A 246 0.53 2.96 -1.77
C SER A 246 1.95 3.45 -1.47
N HIS A 247 2.07 4.39 -0.52
CA HIS A 247 3.29 5.12 -0.16
C HIS A 247 4.42 4.22 0.33
N ASN A 248 4.09 3.06 0.91
CA ASN A 248 5.07 2.06 1.34
C ASN A 248 5.94 1.54 0.18
N ALA A 249 5.41 1.54 -1.04
CA ALA A 249 6.11 1.05 -2.24
C ALA A 249 6.77 2.18 -3.07
N PHE A 250 6.53 3.45 -2.72
CA PHE A 250 6.97 4.59 -3.56
C PHE A 250 8.49 4.66 -3.72
N PHE A 251 9.28 4.37 -2.67
CA PHE A 251 10.74 4.35 -2.82
C PHE A 251 11.21 3.32 -3.85
N THR A 252 10.57 2.14 -3.88
CA THR A 252 10.86 1.09 -4.85
C THR A 252 10.46 1.52 -6.26
N PHE A 253 9.27 2.09 -6.43
CA PHE A 253 8.85 2.62 -7.73
C PHE A 253 9.76 3.73 -8.24
N ILE A 254 10.17 4.67 -7.37
CA ILE A 254 11.09 5.76 -7.75
C ILE A 254 12.45 5.19 -8.18
N ALA A 255 12.93 4.15 -7.49
CA ALA A 255 14.22 3.54 -7.82
C ALA A 255 14.21 2.81 -9.17
N GLU A 256 13.07 2.27 -9.61
CA GLU A 256 12.92 1.58 -10.91
C GLU A 256 12.68 2.54 -12.08
N LEU A 257 12.44 3.83 -11.83
CA LEU A 257 12.34 4.83 -12.88
C LEU A 257 13.69 5.05 -13.56
N SER A 258 13.66 5.11 -14.88
CA SER A 258 14.80 5.52 -15.72
C SER A 258 15.36 6.88 -15.32
N ASP A 259 14.49 7.84 -15.02
CA ASP A 259 14.84 9.10 -14.34
C ASP A 259 13.95 9.32 -13.10
N PRO A 260 14.51 9.17 -11.87
CA PRO A 260 13.80 9.42 -10.61
C PRO A 260 13.22 10.84 -10.48
N ARG A 261 13.71 11.82 -11.25
CA ARG A 261 13.20 13.21 -11.23
C ARG A 261 11.82 13.33 -11.89
N GLU A 262 11.44 12.35 -12.71
CA GLU A 262 10.11 12.31 -13.33
C GLU A 262 9.01 11.76 -12.43
N PHE A 263 9.34 11.28 -11.23
CA PHE A 263 8.36 10.76 -10.27
C PHE A 263 7.14 11.67 -10.03
N PRO A 264 7.23 13.02 -9.96
CA PRO A 264 6.06 13.87 -9.79
C PRO A 264 5.05 13.75 -10.92
N LYS A 265 5.50 13.44 -12.16
CA LYS A 265 4.59 13.16 -13.28
C LYS A 265 3.86 11.84 -13.08
N ALA A 266 4.58 10.80 -12.64
CA ALA A 266 3.99 9.50 -12.30
C ALA A 266 2.99 9.60 -11.14
N LEU A 267 3.35 10.36 -10.10
CA LEU A 267 2.49 10.64 -8.94
C LEU A 267 1.25 11.45 -9.32
N ALA A 268 1.40 12.47 -10.18
CA ALA A 268 0.27 13.25 -10.68
C ALA A 268 -0.68 12.38 -11.51
N LEU A 269 -0.15 11.48 -12.34
CA LEU A 269 -0.95 10.50 -13.08
C LEU A 269 -1.71 9.58 -12.11
N LEU A 270 -1.02 8.98 -11.13
CA LEU A 270 -1.63 8.14 -10.10
C LEU A 270 -2.81 8.84 -9.43
N GLN A 271 -2.54 9.97 -8.79
CA GLN A 271 -3.51 10.60 -7.91
C GLN A 271 -4.67 11.22 -8.69
N SER A 272 -4.43 11.72 -9.90
CA SER A 272 -5.51 12.23 -10.76
C SER A 272 -6.46 11.11 -11.18
N VAL A 273 -5.93 9.93 -11.52
CA VAL A 273 -6.74 8.76 -11.88
C VAL A 273 -7.50 8.25 -10.66
N ASP A 274 -6.82 8.06 -9.53
CA ASP A 274 -7.43 7.56 -8.29
C ASP A 274 -8.56 8.46 -7.81
N ILE A 275 -8.30 9.76 -7.60
CA ILE A 275 -9.33 10.70 -7.12
C ILE A 275 -10.53 10.73 -8.06
N SER A 276 -10.30 10.82 -9.38
CA SER A 276 -11.40 10.90 -10.35
C SER A 276 -12.21 9.61 -10.37
N LEU A 277 -11.56 8.45 -10.45
CA LEU A 277 -12.23 7.17 -10.52
C LEU A 277 -12.96 6.84 -9.22
N TYR A 278 -12.35 7.11 -8.06
CA TYR A 278 -12.94 6.87 -6.75
C TYR A 278 -14.19 7.72 -6.52
N VAL A 279 -14.13 9.01 -6.85
CA VAL A 279 -15.30 9.89 -6.77
C VAL A 279 -16.40 9.41 -7.70
N VAL A 280 -16.10 9.16 -8.98
CA VAL A 280 -17.11 8.73 -9.95
C VAL A 280 -17.74 7.39 -9.54
N ALA A 281 -16.93 6.39 -9.22
CA ALA A 281 -17.42 5.07 -8.82
C ALA A 281 -18.27 5.14 -7.55
N SER A 282 -17.80 5.87 -6.53
CA SER A 282 -18.51 5.97 -5.26
C SER A 282 -19.81 6.76 -5.37
N VAL A 283 -19.82 7.87 -6.10
CA VAL A 283 -21.03 8.65 -6.34
C VAL A 283 -22.05 7.85 -7.14
N VAL A 284 -21.65 7.24 -8.26
CA VAL A 284 -22.59 6.52 -9.13
C VAL A 284 -23.17 5.32 -8.40
N ILE A 285 -22.34 4.48 -7.78
CA ILE A 285 -22.81 3.29 -7.07
C ILE A 285 -23.69 3.69 -5.89
N TYR A 286 -23.27 4.66 -5.06
CA TYR A 286 -24.09 5.09 -3.93
C TYR A 286 -25.38 5.79 -4.33
N TYR A 287 -25.36 6.63 -5.38
CA TYR A 287 -26.56 7.33 -5.85
C TYR A 287 -27.65 6.35 -6.30
N TYR A 288 -27.27 5.23 -6.92
CA TYR A 288 -28.24 4.26 -7.42
C TYR A 288 -28.50 3.08 -6.49
N ALA A 289 -27.60 2.71 -5.58
CA ALA A 289 -27.84 1.63 -4.62
C ALA A 289 -28.21 2.13 -3.21
N GLY A 290 -27.97 3.40 -2.89
CA GLY A 290 -28.29 4.03 -1.61
C GLY A 290 -27.63 3.38 -0.41
N VAL A 291 -28.35 3.33 0.71
CA VAL A 291 -27.85 2.75 1.98
C VAL A 291 -27.52 1.25 1.90
N ASP A 292 -28.07 0.54 0.91
CA ASP A 292 -27.90 -0.92 0.75
C ASP A 292 -26.64 -1.31 -0.06
N VAL A 293 -25.74 -0.35 -0.31
CA VAL A 293 -24.46 -0.63 -0.96
C VAL A 293 -23.67 -1.68 -0.19
N THR A 294 -23.23 -2.72 -0.90
CA THR A 294 -22.41 -3.79 -0.35
C THR A 294 -20.93 -3.41 -0.31
N SER A 295 -20.17 -4.05 0.56
CA SER A 295 -18.70 -4.00 0.58
C SER A 295 -18.16 -5.43 0.47
N PRO A 296 -17.50 -5.84 -0.63
CA PRO A 296 -17.12 -5.05 -1.82
C PRO A 296 -18.32 -4.57 -2.67
N ALA A 297 -18.15 -3.44 -3.34
CA ALA A 297 -19.19 -2.76 -4.12
C ALA A 297 -19.69 -3.55 -5.33
N ILE A 298 -18.88 -4.48 -5.86
CA ILE A 298 -19.29 -5.37 -6.96
C ILE A 298 -20.56 -6.17 -6.59
N GLY A 299 -20.75 -6.49 -5.31
CA GLY A 299 -21.95 -7.17 -4.83
C GLY A 299 -23.26 -6.40 -5.09
N SER A 300 -23.19 -5.08 -5.28
CA SER A 300 -24.36 -4.23 -5.49
C SER A 300 -24.94 -4.32 -6.91
N ALA A 301 -24.19 -4.88 -7.86
CA ALA A 301 -24.58 -5.02 -9.28
C ALA A 301 -25.84 -5.88 -9.52
N GLY A 302 -26.29 -6.63 -8.50
CA GLY A 302 -27.38 -7.60 -8.63
C GLY A 302 -26.90 -8.99 -9.05
N ALA A 303 -27.75 -10.01 -8.90
CA ALA A 303 -27.30 -11.41 -8.87
C ALA A 303 -26.47 -11.86 -10.09
N VAL A 304 -26.92 -11.59 -11.32
CA VAL A 304 -26.19 -12.04 -12.53
C VAL A 304 -24.98 -11.16 -12.81
N ALA A 305 -25.15 -9.84 -12.75
CA ALA A 305 -24.09 -8.89 -13.05
C ALA A 305 -22.94 -8.95 -12.03
N ALA A 306 -23.24 -9.18 -10.75
CA ALA A 306 -22.22 -9.37 -9.72
C ALA A 306 -21.35 -10.59 -10.01
N LYS A 307 -21.92 -11.72 -10.48
CA LYS A 307 -21.13 -12.90 -10.88
C LYS A 307 -20.18 -12.58 -12.03
N ILE A 308 -20.66 -11.85 -13.04
CA ILE A 308 -19.86 -11.45 -14.20
C ILE A 308 -18.75 -10.48 -13.77
N ALA A 309 -19.09 -9.45 -13.00
CA ALA A 309 -18.14 -8.44 -12.53
C ALA A 309 -17.07 -9.05 -11.61
N TYR A 310 -17.45 -9.94 -10.69
CA TYR A 310 -16.48 -10.68 -9.88
C TYR A 310 -15.58 -11.55 -10.75
N GLY A 311 -16.13 -12.28 -11.73
CA GLY A 311 -15.36 -13.06 -12.69
C GLY A 311 -14.35 -12.21 -13.47
N ILE A 312 -14.76 -11.02 -13.92
CA ILE A 312 -13.88 -10.06 -14.60
C ILE A 312 -12.79 -9.53 -13.66
N SER A 313 -13.04 -9.39 -12.36
CA SER A 313 -12.08 -8.89 -11.36
C SER A 313 -11.07 -9.92 -10.85
N LEU A 314 -11.29 -11.23 -11.10
CA LEU A 314 -10.40 -12.30 -10.61
C LEU A 314 -8.93 -12.13 -11.03
N PRO A 315 -8.60 -11.72 -12.27
CA PRO A 315 -7.22 -11.43 -12.65
C PRO A 315 -6.56 -10.39 -11.74
N THR A 316 -7.21 -9.25 -11.46
CA THR A 316 -6.68 -8.24 -10.53
C THR A 316 -6.46 -8.83 -9.14
N ILE A 317 -7.47 -9.52 -8.60
CA ILE A 317 -7.43 -10.08 -7.24
C ILE A 317 -6.24 -11.03 -7.07
N LEU A 318 -6.00 -11.91 -8.04
CA LEU A 318 -4.89 -12.85 -8.00
C LEU A 318 -3.53 -12.20 -8.29
N ILE A 319 -3.44 -11.38 -9.35
CA ILE A 319 -2.17 -10.78 -9.79
C ILE A 319 -1.64 -9.83 -8.71
N ALA A 320 -2.48 -8.94 -8.16
CA ALA A 320 -2.05 -8.00 -7.13
C ALA A 320 -1.60 -8.71 -5.85
N GLY A 321 -2.30 -9.78 -5.44
CA GLY A 321 -1.90 -10.61 -4.31
C GLY A 321 -0.57 -11.33 -4.52
N VAL A 322 -0.35 -11.89 -5.71
CA VAL A 322 0.91 -12.55 -6.08
C VAL A 322 2.08 -11.57 -6.12
N ILE A 323 1.88 -10.36 -6.67
CA ILE A 323 2.92 -9.32 -6.69
C ILE A 323 3.34 -8.96 -5.26
N ASN A 324 2.37 -8.68 -4.38
CA ASN A 324 2.65 -8.36 -2.98
C ASN A 324 3.34 -9.52 -2.23
N GLY A 325 2.89 -10.76 -2.43
CA GLY A 325 3.54 -11.95 -1.89
C GLY A 325 4.97 -12.14 -2.39
N HIS A 326 5.23 -11.80 -3.64
CA HIS A 326 6.57 -11.83 -4.21
C HIS A 326 7.51 -10.80 -3.58
N ILE A 327 7.03 -9.57 -3.36
CA ILE A 327 7.79 -8.51 -2.68
C ILE A 327 8.11 -8.94 -1.24
N ALA A 328 7.13 -9.49 -0.52
CA ALA A 328 7.30 -10.00 0.84
C ALA A 328 8.35 -11.12 0.89
N ALA A 329 8.21 -12.15 0.06
CA ALA A 329 9.14 -13.27 0.02
C ALA A 329 10.55 -12.85 -0.38
N LYS A 330 10.68 -11.97 -1.38
CA LYS A 330 11.96 -11.42 -1.81
C LYS A 330 12.65 -10.66 -0.68
N SER A 331 11.91 -9.87 0.09
CA SER A 331 12.48 -9.13 1.23
C SER A 331 13.06 -10.05 2.31
N ILE A 332 12.40 -11.17 2.61
CA ILE A 332 12.90 -12.19 3.56
C ILE A 332 14.08 -12.95 2.96
N TYR A 333 13.95 -13.39 1.71
CA TYR A 333 14.96 -14.20 1.02
C TYR A 333 16.29 -13.45 0.91
N LEU A 334 16.25 -12.17 0.51
CA LEU A 334 17.45 -11.33 0.43
C LEU A 334 18.11 -11.12 1.78
N ARG A 335 17.35 -11.04 2.87
CA ARG A 335 17.90 -10.93 4.24
C ARG A 335 18.55 -12.23 4.71
N ILE A 336 17.91 -13.38 4.50
CA ILE A 336 18.43 -14.70 4.90
C ILE A 336 19.74 -15.03 4.18
N PHE A 337 19.82 -14.69 2.88
CA PHE A 337 20.96 -15.02 2.03
C PHE A 337 21.90 -13.84 1.77
N ALA A 338 21.77 -12.75 2.53
CA ALA A 338 22.65 -11.59 2.44
C ALA A 338 24.12 -12.01 2.62
N GLY A 339 25.01 -11.50 1.77
CA GLY A 339 26.43 -11.85 1.80
C GLY A 339 26.77 -13.26 1.28
N THR A 340 25.84 -13.94 0.61
CA THR A 340 26.07 -15.25 -0.01
C THR A 340 25.78 -15.23 -1.51
N ASP A 341 26.48 -16.05 -2.30
CA ASP A 341 26.23 -16.20 -3.75
C ASP A 341 24.89 -16.88 -4.09
N ARG A 342 24.13 -17.33 -3.08
CA ARG A 342 22.93 -18.14 -3.29
C ARG A 342 21.77 -17.35 -3.89
N ILE A 343 21.79 -16.01 -3.77
CA ILE A 343 20.78 -15.12 -4.35
C ILE A 343 20.67 -15.32 -5.87
N HIS A 344 21.77 -15.67 -6.54
CA HIS A 344 21.83 -15.87 -7.98
C HIS A 344 21.83 -17.36 -8.40
N LYS A 345 21.80 -18.30 -7.44
CA LYS A 345 21.88 -19.75 -7.72
C LYS A 345 20.51 -20.40 -7.82
N ARG A 346 20.44 -21.47 -8.63
CA ARG A 346 19.26 -22.33 -8.81
C ARG A 346 19.44 -23.72 -8.20
N ASP A 347 20.26 -23.83 -7.15
CA ASP A 347 20.43 -25.09 -6.42
C ASP A 347 19.17 -25.45 -5.60
N TRP A 348 19.11 -26.70 -5.16
CA TRP A 348 17.97 -27.24 -4.41
C TRP A 348 17.67 -26.42 -3.15
N THR A 349 18.71 -25.94 -2.45
CA THR A 349 18.55 -25.09 -1.27
C THR A 349 17.90 -23.75 -1.62
N ALA A 350 18.32 -23.08 -2.69
CA ALA A 350 17.72 -21.83 -3.14
C ALA A 350 16.27 -22.01 -3.61
N VAL A 351 15.95 -23.12 -4.26
CA VAL A 351 14.56 -23.44 -4.68
C VAL A 351 13.69 -23.74 -3.47
N LEU A 352 14.14 -24.63 -2.59
CA LEU A 352 13.36 -25.10 -1.45
C LEU A 352 13.13 -23.99 -0.42
N SER A 353 14.14 -23.16 -0.16
CA SER A 353 13.99 -21.99 0.72
C SER A 353 13.02 -20.97 0.15
N TRP A 354 13.06 -20.70 -1.16
CA TRP A 354 12.09 -19.81 -1.80
C TRP A 354 10.65 -20.33 -1.67
N ILE A 355 10.43 -21.61 -2.01
CA ILE A 355 9.11 -22.25 -1.89
C ILE A 355 8.66 -22.29 -0.44
N GLY A 356 9.56 -22.58 0.51
CA GLY A 356 9.26 -22.62 1.94
C GLY A 356 8.83 -21.26 2.49
N ILE A 357 9.51 -20.17 2.11
CA ILE A 357 9.14 -18.81 2.49
C ILE A 357 7.76 -18.46 1.92
N MET A 358 7.53 -18.73 0.63
CA MET A 358 6.24 -18.46 -0.01
C MET A 358 5.10 -19.24 0.65
N LEU A 359 5.31 -20.53 0.90
CA LEU A 359 4.32 -21.39 1.57
C LEU A 359 3.95 -20.82 2.95
N LEU A 360 4.95 -20.44 3.75
CA LEU A 360 4.72 -19.86 5.07
C LEU A 360 3.94 -18.55 4.99
N LEU A 361 4.33 -17.63 4.09
CA LEU A 361 3.65 -16.35 3.94
C LEU A 361 2.19 -16.50 3.51
N TRP A 362 1.92 -17.38 2.54
CA TRP A 362 0.56 -17.65 2.07
C TRP A 362 -0.31 -18.32 3.12
N ILE A 363 0.24 -19.23 3.94
CA ILE A 363 -0.48 -19.82 5.09
C ILE A 363 -0.83 -18.76 6.12
N ILE A 364 0.10 -17.88 6.48
CA ILE A 364 -0.16 -16.79 7.44
C ILE A 364 -1.24 -15.85 6.89
N ALA A 365 -1.13 -15.46 5.62
CA ALA A 365 -2.12 -14.62 4.95
C ALA A 365 -3.52 -15.28 4.95
N TRP A 366 -3.60 -16.58 4.69
CA TRP A 366 -4.85 -17.33 4.74
C TRP A 366 -5.46 -17.32 6.15
N ILE A 367 -4.66 -17.58 7.20
CA ILE A 367 -5.14 -17.53 8.58
C ILE A 367 -5.73 -16.15 8.91
N ILE A 368 -5.09 -15.06 8.49
CA ILE A 368 -5.59 -13.69 8.69
C ILE A 368 -6.91 -13.48 7.94
N ALA A 369 -7.01 -13.93 6.69
CA ALA A 369 -8.22 -13.80 5.87
C ALA A 369 -9.42 -14.54 6.47
N GLU A 370 -9.21 -15.73 7.05
CA GLU A 370 -10.27 -16.49 7.74
C GLU A 370 -10.62 -15.90 9.11
N SER A 371 -9.64 -15.25 9.78
CA SER A 371 -9.86 -14.62 11.09
C SER A 371 -10.69 -13.34 10.99
N ILE A 372 -10.67 -12.67 9.83
CA ILE A 372 -11.37 -11.41 9.57
C ILE A 372 -12.12 -11.54 8.25
N PRO A 373 -13.25 -12.27 8.20
CA PRO A 373 -13.93 -12.62 6.95
C PRO A 373 -14.82 -11.49 6.41
N ILE A 374 -14.54 -10.23 6.77
CA ILE A 374 -15.31 -9.04 6.37
C ILE A 374 -14.38 -8.06 5.70
N PHE A 375 -14.68 -7.76 4.44
CA PHE A 375 -13.79 -7.00 3.57
C PHE A 375 -13.47 -5.61 4.14
N GLY A 376 -14.49 -4.81 4.47
CA GLY A 376 -14.29 -3.46 5.00
C GLY A 376 -13.55 -3.43 6.35
N ASP A 377 -13.76 -4.44 7.20
CA ASP A 377 -13.12 -4.50 8.52
C ASP A 377 -11.64 -4.86 8.38
N LEU A 378 -11.31 -5.83 7.50
CA LEU A 378 -9.93 -6.17 7.19
C LEU A 378 -9.19 -4.97 6.61
N LEU A 379 -9.76 -4.30 5.60
CA LEU A 379 -9.13 -3.13 5.00
C LEU A 379 -8.96 -1.98 6.02
N GLY A 380 -9.96 -1.72 6.85
CA GLY A 380 -9.90 -0.73 7.91
C GLY A 380 -8.83 -1.03 8.97
N LEU A 381 -8.65 -2.30 9.33
CA LEU A 381 -7.57 -2.74 10.23
C LEU A 381 -6.18 -2.52 9.61
N ILE A 382 -6.02 -2.85 8.33
CA ILE A 382 -4.76 -2.63 7.60
C ILE A 382 -4.43 -1.13 7.55
N ALA A 383 -5.43 -0.32 7.24
CA ALA A 383 -5.27 1.12 7.15
C ALA A 383 -4.90 1.76 8.48
N SER A 384 -5.55 1.36 9.57
CA SER A 384 -5.26 1.89 10.90
C SER A 384 -3.87 1.48 11.40
N LEU A 385 -3.52 0.19 11.33
CA LEU A 385 -2.24 -0.32 11.82
C LEU A 385 -1.03 0.21 11.04
N PHE A 386 -1.14 0.23 9.70
CA PHE A 386 0.02 0.36 8.83
C PHE A 386 -0.07 1.60 7.95
N LEU A 387 -1.13 1.71 7.15
CA LEU A 387 -1.17 2.70 6.06
C LEU A 387 -1.31 4.14 6.58
N SER A 388 -1.93 4.33 7.74
CA SER A 388 -1.96 5.62 8.45
C SER A 388 -0.55 6.20 8.65
N TRP A 389 0.42 5.35 9.00
CA TRP A 389 1.81 5.72 9.16
C TRP A 389 2.53 5.85 7.83
N PHE A 390 2.41 4.89 6.91
CA PHE A 390 3.12 4.96 5.63
C PHE A 390 2.67 6.14 4.75
N THR A 391 1.39 6.49 4.80
CA THR A 391 0.81 7.55 3.96
C THR A 391 0.83 8.92 4.63
N PHE A 392 0.63 9.02 5.94
CA PHE A 392 0.55 10.33 6.63
C PHE A 392 1.66 10.55 7.65
N GLY A 393 1.89 9.61 8.56
CA GLY A 393 2.85 9.76 9.66
C GLY A 393 4.31 9.92 9.19
N LEU A 394 4.81 8.96 8.43
CA LEU A 394 6.21 8.87 8.02
C LEU A 394 6.62 9.93 7.00
N PRO A 395 5.81 10.25 5.96
CA PRO A 395 6.11 11.39 5.09
C PRO A 395 6.24 12.69 5.87
N SER A 396 5.37 12.91 6.86
CA SER A 396 5.48 14.09 7.74
C SER A 396 6.79 14.09 8.54
N ALA A 397 7.18 12.94 9.10
CA ALA A 397 8.46 12.79 9.78
C ALA A 397 9.66 13.08 8.86
N PHE A 398 9.61 12.60 7.61
CA PHE A 398 10.62 12.89 6.59
C PHE A 398 10.72 14.38 6.26
N TRP A 399 9.58 15.06 6.16
CA TRP A 399 9.58 16.50 5.94
C TRP A 399 10.25 17.25 7.10
N PHE A 400 9.88 16.94 8.35
CA PHE A 400 10.50 17.56 9.52
C PHE A 400 11.99 17.25 9.60
N TYR A 401 12.41 16.03 9.25
CA TYR A 401 13.80 15.62 9.19
C TYR A 401 14.61 16.43 8.19
N MET A 402 14.13 16.56 6.94
CA MET A 402 14.81 17.33 5.89
C MET A 402 14.87 18.84 6.20
N ASN A 403 13.96 19.35 7.03
CA ASN A 403 13.82 20.77 7.32
C ASN A 403 14.22 21.15 8.75
N LYS A 404 14.95 20.28 9.47
CA LYS A 404 15.44 20.55 10.83
C LYS A 404 16.14 21.92 10.90
N GLY A 405 15.75 22.73 11.89
CA GLY A 405 16.26 24.10 12.06
C GLY A 405 15.64 25.17 11.15
N LEU A 406 14.78 24.78 10.20
CA LEU A 406 14.17 25.69 9.21
C LEU A 406 12.64 25.78 9.32
N TRP A 407 12.01 25.15 10.32
CA TRP A 407 10.55 24.99 10.40
C TRP A 407 9.79 26.33 10.43
N PHE A 408 10.36 27.36 11.06
CA PHE A 408 9.70 28.65 11.30
C PHE A 408 10.42 29.84 10.68
N THR A 409 11.33 29.61 9.73
CA THR A 409 12.18 30.68 9.16
C THR A 409 11.47 31.58 8.15
N SER A 410 10.40 31.11 7.52
CA SER A 410 9.62 31.87 6.54
C SER A 410 8.15 31.48 6.59
N ALA A 411 7.25 32.36 6.15
CA ALA A 411 5.81 32.08 6.09
C ALA A 411 5.49 30.77 5.34
N ARG A 412 6.23 30.49 4.26
CA ARG A 412 6.12 29.23 3.51
C ARG A 412 6.52 28.01 4.36
N LYS A 413 7.61 28.09 5.11
CA LYS A 413 8.06 26.99 5.99
C LYS A 413 7.10 26.79 7.17
N ILE A 414 6.56 27.87 7.73
CA ILE A 414 5.53 27.79 8.77
C ILE A 414 4.30 27.06 8.23
N PHE A 415 3.79 27.47 7.07
CA PHE A 415 2.65 26.82 6.44
C PHE A 415 2.90 25.32 6.19
N LEU A 416 4.04 24.96 5.59
CA LEU A 416 4.39 23.55 5.35
C LEU A 416 4.59 22.77 6.65
N SER A 417 5.13 23.38 7.71
CA SER A 417 5.21 22.78 9.04
C SER A 417 3.81 22.47 9.58
N CYS A 418 2.85 23.38 9.43
CA CYS A 418 1.46 23.15 9.80
C CYS A 418 0.81 22.01 9.00
N VAL A 419 1.04 21.96 7.68
CA VAL A 419 0.52 20.87 6.82
C VAL A 419 1.08 19.51 7.26
N ASN A 420 2.39 19.38 7.49
CA ASN A 420 2.99 18.12 7.94
C ASN A 420 2.58 17.77 9.37
N MET A 421 2.43 18.76 10.26
CA MET A 421 1.89 18.51 11.60
C MET A 421 0.46 17.98 11.52
N SER A 422 -0.39 18.56 10.67
CA SER A 422 -1.77 18.09 10.48
C SER A 422 -1.82 16.68 9.91
N SER A 423 -0.94 16.36 8.95
CA SER A 423 -0.80 15.03 8.37
C SER A 423 -0.37 14.00 9.43
N LEU A 424 0.61 14.34 10.27
CA LEU A 424 1.02 13.50 11.40
C LEU A 424 -0.13 13.24 12.38
N VAL A 425 -0.89 14.29 12.73
CA VAL A 425 -2.07 14.16 13.62
C VAL A 425 -3.14 13.29 12.99
N ILE A 426 -3.40 13.43 11.68
CA ILE A 426 -4.33 12.56 10.95
C ILE A 426 -3.86 11.11 11.00
N GLY A 427 -2.57 10.84 10.74
CA GLY A 427 -1.99 9.50 10.85
C GLY A 427 -2.20 8.89 12.24
N CYS A 428 -1.87 9.62 13.30
CA CYS A 428 -2.09 9.17 14.68
C CYS A 428 -3.59 8.94 14.99
N THR A 429 -4.46 9.83 14.52
CA THR A 429 -5.91 9.75 14.77
C THR A 429 -6.52 8.54 14.07
N VAL A 430 -6.18 8.32 12.79
CA VAL A 430 -6.62 7.15 12.01
C VAL A 430 -6.07 5.86 12.62
N CYS A 431 -4.84 5.86 13.11
CA CYS A 431 -4.26 4.72 13.83
C CYS A 431 -5.07 4.40 15.09
N ILE A 432 -5.21 5.35 16.02
CA ILE A 432 -5.82 5.12 17.33
C ILE A 432 -7.32 4.83 17.21
N LEU A 433 -8.06 5.70 16.52
CA LEU A 433 -9.52 5.57 16.42
C LEU A 433 -9.93 4.47 15.44
N GLY A 434 -9.12 4.23 14.40
CA GLY A 434 -9.32 3.09 13.51
C GLY A 434 -9.08 1.76 14.21
N LEU A 435 -8.02 1.64 15.02
CA LEU A 435 -7.78 0.45 15.85
C LEU A 435 -8.88 0.21 16.87
N TYR A 436 -9.35 1.28 17.53
CA TYR A 436 -10.49 1.20 18.44
C TYR A 436 -11.74 0.70 17.71
N SER A 437 -12.06 1.28 16.54
CA SER A 437 -13.19 0.86 15.71
C SER A 437 -13.11 -0.61 15.33
N SER A 438 -11.99 -1.04 14.73
CA SER A 438 -11.78 -2.44 14.36
C SER A 438 -11.87 -3.37 15.58
N GLY A 439 -11.25 -3.00 16.70
CA GLY A 439 -11.28 -3.77 17.94
C GLY A 439 -12.68 -3.97 18.53
N VAL A 440 -13.51 -2.91 18.51
CA VAL A 440 -14.91 -3.00 18.97
C VAL A 440 -15.72 -3.92 18.06
N VAL A 441 -15.57 -3.79 16.74
CA VAL A 441 -16.24 -4.66 15.77
C VAL A 441 -15.85 -6.13 16.02
N TYR A 442 -14.57 -6.45 16.24
CA TYR A 442 -14.15 -7.81 16.59
C TYR A 442 -14.71 -8.32 17.90
N CYS A 443 -14.81 -7.46 18.92
CA CYS A 443 -15.37 -7.85 20.21
C CYS A 443 -16.86 -8.23 20.05
N ILE A 444 -17.61 -7.45 19.26
CA ILE A 444 -19.01 -7.75 18.93
C ILE A 444 -19.12 -9.06 18.14
N TYR A 445 -18.28 -9.28 17.12
CA TYR A 445 -18.26 -10.54 16.37
C TYR A 445 -17.97 -11.74 17.24
N SER A 446 -16.91 -11.68 18.06
CA SER A 446 -16.53 -12.75 18.97
C SER A 446 -17.66 -13.09 19.95
N GLN A 447 -18.38 -12.08 20.45
CA GLN A 447 -19.53 -12.30 21.31
C GLN A 447 -20.71 -12.94 20.55
N THR A 448 -20.98 -12.48 19.33
CA THR A 448 -22.07 -12.99 18.48
C THR A 448 -21.81 -14.43 18.02
N ASP A 449 -20.57 -14.77 17.66
CA ASP A 449 -20.17 -16.14 17.31
C ASP A 449 -20.23 -17.06 18.53
N ALA A 450 -19.78 -16.60 19.71
CA ALA A 450 -19.95 -17.36 20.94
C ALA A 450 -21.44 -17.64 21.22
N HIS A 451 -22.32 -16.65 21.08
CA HIS A 451 -23.76 -16.84 21.21
C HIS A 451 -24.33 -17.77 20.13
N THR A 452 -23.90 -17.65 18.88
CA THR A 452 -24.38 -18.49 17.77
C THR A 452 -23.93 -19.94 17.94
N ILE A 453 -22.68 -20.18 18.36
CA ILE A 453 -22.16 -21.52 18.68
C ILE A 453 -22.92 -22.10 19.87
N ILE A 454 -23.20 -21.33 20.91
CA ILE A 454 -24.01 -21.77 22.05
C ILE A 454 -25.43 -22.11 21.61
N VAL A 455 -26.08 -21.27 20.79
CA VAL A 455 -27.44 -21.50 20.30
C VAL A 455 -27.50 -22.70 19.36
N MET A 456 -26.54 -22.87 18.45
CA MET A 456 -26.44 -24.06 17.60
C MET A 456 -26.15 -25.32 18.42
N GLY A 457 -25.29 -25.23 19.43
CA GLY A 457 -25.02 -26.32 20.36
C GLY A 457 -26.26 -26.72 21.16
N LEU A 458 -27.03 -25.75 21.67
CA LEU A 458 -28.30 -25.99 22.37
C LEU A 458 -29.37 -26.57 21.43
N ALA A 459 -29.47 -26.07 20.19
CA ALA A 459 -30.38 -26.60 19.18
C ALA A 459 -30.03 -28.04 18.80
N TYR A 460 -28.73 -28.37 18.70
CA TYR A 460 -28.26 -29.74 18.46
C TYR A 460 -28.59 -30.67 19.64
N VAL A 461 -28.33 -30.24 20.88
CA VAL A 461 -28.68 -31.02 22.08
C VAL A 461 -30.19 -31.23 22.19
N TYR A 462 -31.00 -30.21 21.88
CA TYR A 462 -32.46 -30.31 21.86
C TYR A 462 -32.94 -31.29 20.79
N TYR A 463 -32.38 -31.20 19.58
CA TYR A 463 -32.69 -32.11 18.48
C TYR A 463 -32.33 -33.57 18.82
N GLU A 464 -31.16 -33.81 19.40
CA GLU A 464 -30.73 -35.15 19.83
C GLU A 464 -31.63 -35.71 20.94
N SER A 465 -32.06 -34.87 21.89
CA SER A 465 -33.00 -35.25 22.94
C SER A 465 -34.38 -35.64 22.37
N SER A 466 -34.89 -34.87 21.40
CA SER A 466 -36.17 -35.12 20.74
C SER A 466 -36.15 -36.41 19.90
N ILE A 467 -35.02 -36.72 19.25
CA ILE A 467 -34.83 -38.00 18.55
C ILE A 467 -34.80 -39.16 19.53
N LYS A 468 -34.05 -39.05 20.64
CA LYS A 468 -34.01 -40.11 21.66
C LYS A 468 -35.40 -40.36 22.25
N GLU A 469 -36.15 -39.31 22.58
CA GLU A 469 -37.51 -39.42 23.12
C GLU A 469 -38.47 -40.11 22.13
N LYS A 470 -38.43 -39.74 20.84
CA LYS A 470 -39.18 -40.44 19.79
C LYS A 470 -38.76 -41.90 19.64
N TYR A 471 -37.47 -42.19 19.68
CA TYR A 471 -36.94 -43.54 19.57
C TYR A 471 -37.37 -44.44 20.75
N TYR A 472 -37.28 -43.95 21.99
CA TYR A 472 -37.75 -44.69 23.17
C TYR A 472 -39.28 -44.84 23.19
N SER A 473 -40.04 -43.84 22.74
CA SER A 473 -41.51 -43.95 22.62
C SER A 473 -41.95 -44.97 21.56
N SER A 474 -41.13 -45.21 20.53
CA SER A 474 -41.38 -46.21 19.49
C SER A 474 -41.00 -47.64 19.89
N ILE A 475 -40.18 -47.81 20.94
CA ILE A 475 -39.81 -49.12 21.51
C ILE A 475 -40.78 -49.53 22.64
N ALA A 476 -41.45 -48.55 23.26
CA ALA A 476 -42.41 -48.77 24.34
C ALA A 476 -43.85 -49.10 23.87
N ASN A 477 -44.12 -48.96 22.57
CA ASN A 477 -45.34 -49.44 21.89
C ASN A 477 -45.01 -50.68 21.07
#